data_AF-C0ILX7-F1
#
_entry.id   AF-C0ILX7-F1
#
_cell.length_a   1.000
_cell.length_b   1.000
_cell.length_c   1.000
_cell.angle_alpha   90.00
_cell.angle_beta   90.00
_cell.angle_gamma   90.00
#
_symmetry.space_group_name_H-M   'P 1'
#
loop_
_entity.id
_entity.type
_entity.pdbx_description
1 polymer ?
#
loop_
_entity_poly.entity_id
_entity_poly.type
_entity_poly.pdbx_seq_one_letter_code
_entity_poly.pdbx_strand_id
1 'polypeptide(L)'
;PDGTVDGTIVFTQEVGKVTVDIDIKGLTDGDHGFHIHEFGDNTNGCTSAGPHFNPHKKTHGGKDDENRHVGDLGNVKADGVVKEQITDAIITLEGEYSIIGRTVVVHEGIDDLGKG
;
A
#
# COMPACT_ATOMS: atom_id res chain seq x y z
N PRO A 1 -5.64 10.80 17.71
CA PRO A 1 -4.23 10.79 18.18
C PRO A 1 -3.39 10.10 17.11
N ASP A 2 -2.39 10.80 16.59
CA ASP A 2 -1.40 10.22 15.70
C ASP A 2 -0.75 9.04 16.45
N GLY A 3 -0.93 7.83 15.92
CA GLY A 3 -0.59 6.58 16.61
C GLY A 3 0.91 6.42 16.83
N THR A 4 1.29 5.37 17.58
CA THR A 4 2.69 4.95 17.76
C THR A 4 3.29 4.27 16.52
N VAL A 5 2.53 4.19 15.42
CA VAL A 5 2.93 3.54 14.16
C VAL A 5 3.90 4.46 13.42
N ASP A 6 5.08 3.94 13.12
CA ASP A 6 6.16 4.67 12.43
C ASP A 6 6.98 3.68 11.61
N GLY A 7 7.58 4.11 10.51
CA GLY A 7 8.28 3.20 9.63
C GLY A 7 8.88 3.85 8.39
N THR A 8 9.58 3.03 7.61
CA THR A 8 10.15 3.42 6.32
C THR A 8 9.80 2.34 5.30
N ILE A 9 9.32 2.80 4.14
CA ILE A 9 9.06 1.95 2.98
C ILE A 9 9.99 2.41 1.87
N VAL A 10 10.76 1.48 1.29
CA VAL A 10 11.66 1.76 0.17
C VAL A 10 11.16 1.04 -1.07
N PHE A 11 10.97 1.78 -2.15
CA PHE A 11 10.58 1.24 -3.44
C PHE A 11 11.78 1.28 -4.39
N THR A 12 12.10 0.14 -5.00
CA THR A 12 13.15 0.02 -6.01
C THR A 12 12.55 -0.60 -7.27
N GLN A 13 12.66 0.08 -8.41
CA GLN A 13 12.20 -0.46 -9.69
C GLN A 13 13.36 -0.98 -10.52
N GLU A 14 13.31 -2.26 -10.84
CA GLU A 14 14.08 -2.90 -11.90
C GLU A 14 13.13 -3.27 -13.04
N VAL A 15 13.64 -3.62 -14.22
CA VAL A 15 12.86 -3.76 -15.47
C VAL A 15 11.49 -4.44 -15.26
N GLY A 16 10.42 -3.65 -15.28
CA GLY A 16 9.02 -4.09 -15.20
C GLY A 16 8.55 -4.59 -13.82
N LYS A 17 9.32 -4.40 -12.75
CA LYS A 17 9.00 -4.94 -11.42
C LYS A 17 9.50 -4.00 -10.32
N VAL A 18 8.62 -3.72 -9.35
CA VAL A 18 8.96 -2.93 -8.17
C VAL A 18 9.13 -3.85 -6.97
N THR A 19 10.27 -3.72 -6.29
CA THR A 19 10.53 -4.31 -4.98
C THR A 19 10.19 -3.28 -3.91
N VAL A 20 9.48 -3.71 -2.88
CA VAL A 20 9.05 -2.86 -1.75
C VAL A 20 9.63 -3.45 -0.47
N ASP A 21 10.60 -2.77 0.12
CA ASP A 21 11.15 -3.08 1.42
C ASP A 21 10.37 -2.34 2.50
N ILE A 22 9.77 -3.08 3.43
CA ILE A 22 8.84 -2.59 4.44
C ILE A 22 9.47 -2.75 5.82
N ASP A 23 9.63 -1.64 6.56
CA ASP A 23 10.05 -1.64 7.97
C ASP A 23 9.10 -0.74 8.78
N ILE A 24 8.11 -1.33 9.44
CA ILE A 24 7.09 -0.62 10.24
C ILE A 24 7.11 -1.16 11.66
N LYS A 25 6.98 -0.29 12.66
CA LYS A 25 6.84 -0.66 14.07
C LYS A 25 5.57 -0.05 14.66
N GLY A 26 5.09 -0.64 15.76
CA GLY A 26 3.97 -0.11 16.53
C GLY A 26 2.59 -0.48 16.00
N LEU A 27 2.51 -1.43 15.07
CA LEU A 27 1.27 -2.08 14.66
C LEU A 27 0.83 -3.12 15.69
N THR A 28 -0.47 -3.37 15.79
CA THR A 28 -1.00 -4.50 16.55
C THR A 28 -0.67 -5.82 15.87
N ASP A 29 -0.76 -6.93 16.60
CA ASP A 29 -0.51 -8.24 16.01
C ASP A 29 -1.65 -8.62 15.05
N GLY A 30 -1.30 -9.08 13.85
CA GLY A 30 -2.28 -9.49 12.84
C GLY A 30 -1.96 -9.00 11.43
N ASP A 31 -2.92 -9.20 10.54
CA ASP A 31 -2.86 -8.73 9.15
C ASP A 31 -3.42 -7.32 9.04
N HIS A 32 -2.70 -6.45 8.34
CA HIS A 32 -3.03 -5.05 8.12
C HIS A 32 -3.03 -4.73 6.63
N GLY A 33 -4.13 -4.16 6.12
CA GLY A 33 -4.21 -3.72 4.73
C GLY A 33 -3.13 -2.70 4.39
N PHE A 34 -2.49 -2.85 3.24
CA PHE A 34 -1.35 -2.03 2.82
C PHE A 34 -1.58 -1.54 1.39
N HIS A 35 -1.77 -0.23 1.25
CA HIS A 35 -2.30 0.35 0.01
C HIS A 35 -1.57 1.63 -0.39
N ILE A 36 -1.56 1.90 -1.69
CA ILE A 36 -1.22 3.21 -2.24
C ILE A 36 -2.52 3.93 -2.57
N HIS A 37 -2.73 5.08 -1.96
CA HIS A 37 -3.91 5.92 -2.13
C HIS A 37 -3.70 6.95 -3.24
N GLU A 38 -4.79 7.50 -3.77
CA GLU A 38 -4.78 8.32 -4.99
C GLU A 38 -3.97 9.62 -4.82
N PHE A 39 -4.11 10.30 -3.68
CA PHE A 39 -3.53 11.61 -3.46
C PHE A 39 -2.34 11.56 -2.51
N GLY A 40 -1.29 12.32 -2.81
CA GLY A 40 -0.22 12.67 -1.87
C GLY A 40 -0.61 13.82 -0.94
N ASP A 41 -1.89 13.93 -0.60
CA ASP A 41 -2.42 14.96 0.29
C ASP A 41 -2.59 14.38 1.70
N ASN A 42 -1.82 14.93 2.64
CA ASN A 42 -1.87 14.55 4.05
C ASN A 42 -2.31 15.73 4.95
N THR A 43 -2.94 16.77 4.37
CA THR A 43 -3.35 18.00 5.10
C THR A 43 -4.38 17.75 6.20
N ASN A 44 -5.17 16.68 6.09
CA ASN A 44 -6.10 16.21 7.12
C ASN A 44 -5.76 14.76 7.53
N GLY A 45 -4.47 14.46 7.66
CA GLY A 45 -3.96 13.10 7.88
C GLY A 45 -4.29 12.17 6.72
N CYS A 46 -4.37 10.86 7.00
CA CYS A 46 -4.61 9.83 5.98
C CYS A 46 -5.98 9.98 5.26
N THR A 47 -6.92 10.73 5.84
CA THR A 47 -8.24 10.99 5.22
C THR A 47 -8.10 11.72 3.89
N SER A 48 -7.15 12.66 3.78
CA SER A 48 -6.93 13.43 2.55
C SER A 48 -6.29 12.62 1.43
N ALA A 49 -5.73 11.44 1.72
CA ALA A 49 -5.11 10.59 0.71
C ALA A 49 -6.12 10.03 -0.31
N GLY A 50 -7.42 10.05 0.01
CA GLY A 50 -8.48 9.63 -0.90
C GLY A 50 -8.65 8.11 -0.99
N PRO A 51 -9.27 7.59 -2.07
CA PRO A 51 -9.44 6.15 -2.28
C PRO A 51 -8.12 5.48 -2.68
N HIS A 52 -8.14 4.16 -2.86
CA HIS A 52 -7.00 3.44 -3.43
C HIS A 52 -6.71 3.96 -4.85
N PHE A 53 -5.43 3.97 -5.23
CA PHE A 53 -5.02 4.43 -6.55
C PHE A 53 -5.53 3.47 -7.64
N ASN A 54 -6.53 3.92 -8.41
CA ASN A 54 -7.25 3.10 -9.40
C ASN A 54 -7.44 3.82 -10.75
N PRO A 55 -6.37 4.03 -11.53
CA PRO A 55 -6.47 4.72 -12.82
C PRO A 55 -7.28 3.93 -13.86
N HIS A 56 -7.39 2.61 -13.69
CA HIS A 56 -8.07 1.71 -14.62
C HIS A 56 -9.54 1.45 -14.28
N LYS A 57 -10.06 2.02 -13.18
CA LYS A 57 -11.44 1.82 -12.71
C LYS A 57 -11.80 0.34 -12.54
N LYS A 58 -10.84 -0.46 -12.08
CA LYS A 58 -11.04 -1.87 -11.71
C LYS A 58 -11.75 -1.96 -10.36
N THR A 59 -12.25 -3.15 -10.03
CA THR A 59 -12.67 -3.41 -8.64
C THR A 59 -11.45 -3.70 -7.78
N HIS A 60 -11.62 -3.53 -6.48
CA HIS A 60 -10.63 -3.93 -5.49
C HIS A 60 -10.35 -5.44 -5.57
N GLY A 61 -9.11 -5.84 -5.28
CA GLY A 61 -8.67 -7.23 -5.26
C GLY A 61 -7.34 -7.37 -4.51
N GLY A 62 -6.88 -8.61 -4.31
CA GLY A 62 -5.59 -8.88 -3.70
C GLY A 62 -4.42 -8.65 -4.64
N LYS A 63 -3.20 -8.51 -4.09
CA LYS A 63 -2.00 -8.16 -4.87
C LYS A 63 -1.71 -9.07 -6.08
N ASP A 64 -2.09 -10.34 -6.02
CA ASP A 64 -1.81 -11.30 -7.10
C ASP A 64 -3.01 -11.48 -8.06
N ASP A 65 -4.09 -10.74 -7.85
CA ASP A 65 -5.28 -10.81 -8.70
C ASP A 65 -5.11 -9.97 -9.97
N GLU A 66 -5.58 -10.48 -11.11
CA GLU A 66 -5.58 -9.73 -12.38
C GLU A 66 -6.49 -8.49 -12.33
N ASN A 67 -7.55 -8.57 -11.53
CA ASN A 67 -8.53 -7.53 -11.34
C ASN A 67 -8.44 -6.94 -9.93
N ARG A 68 -7.64 -5.87 -9.83
CA ARG A 68 -7.34 -5.11 -8.62
C ARG A 68 -7.09 -3.65 -8.96
N HIS A 69 -7.12 -2.76 -7.99
CA HIS A 69 -6.55 -1.42 -8.16
C HIS A 69 -5.03 -1.49 -8.29
N VAL A 70 -4.43 -0.46 -8.89
CA VAL A 70 -2.95 -0.36 -8.97
C VAL A 70 -2.36 -0.27 -7.57
N GLY A 71 -3.04 0.42 -6.65
CA GLY A 71 -2.57 0.60 -5.28
C GLY A 71 -2.80 -0.57 -4.31
N ASP A 72 -3.42 -1.68 -4.72
CA ASP A 72 -3.85 -2.75 -3.80
C ASP A 72 -2.70 -3.71 -3.46
N LEU A 73 -1.84 -3.42 -2.48
CA LEU A 73 -0.67 -4.28 -2.16
C LEU A 73 -0.99 -5.44 -1.20
N GLY A 74 -2.26 -5.60 -0.81
CA GLY A 74 -2.75 -6.69 0.03
C GLY A 74 -2.53 -6.42 1.52
N ASN A 75 -2.07 -7.43 2.26
CA ASN A 75 -1.82 -7.32 3.69
C ASN A 75 -0.33 -7.43 4.02
N VAL A 76 0.10 -6.69 5.04
CA VAL A 76 1.35 -6.94 5.78
C VAL A 76 1.01 -7.63 7.10
N LYS A 77 1.87 -8.54 7.57
CA LYS A 77 1.66 -9.24 8.84
C LYS A 77 2.56 -8.71 9.93
N ALA A 78 1.95 -8.19 11.00
CA ALA A 78 2.63 -7.60 12.14
C ALA A 78 2.61 -8.52 13.37
N ASP A 79 3.71 -8.48 14.13
CA ASP A 79 3.86 -8.99 15.51
C ASP A 79 4.55 -7.87 16.31
N GLY A 80 3.85 -6.74 16.46
CA GLY A 80 4.42 -5.44 16.86
C GLY A 80 5.29 -4.71 15.81
N VAL A 81 5.86 -5.47 14.86
CA VAL A 81 6.76 -5.00 13.80
C VAL A 81 6.44 -5.72 12.48
N VAL A 82 6.65 -5.04 11.36
CA VAL A 82 6.69 -5.59 10.00
C VAL A 82 8.08 -5.35 9.43
N LYS A 83 8.78 -6.41 9.06
CA LYS A 83 10.05 -6.37 8.32
C LYS A 83 9.99 -7.40 7.20
N GLU A 84 9.52 -6.97 6.05
CA GLU A 84 9.34 -7.86 4.90
C GLU A 84 9.70 -7.17 3.60
N GLN A 85 9.87 -7.99 2.56
CA GLN A 85 10.07 -7.53 1.20
C GLN A 85 9.00 -8.16 0.33
N ILE A 86 8.24 -7.32 -0.36
CA ILE A 86 7.27 -7.76 -1.36
C ILE A 86 7.71 -7.28 -2.75
N THR A 87 7.12 -7.88 -3.77
CA THR A 87 7.32 -7.42 -5.13
C THR A 87 6.02 -7.33 -5.88
N ASP A 88 5.89 -6.33 -6.74
CA ASP A 88 4.69 -6.04 -7.50
C ASP A 88 5.04 -5.67 -8.95
N ALA A 89 4.22 -6.13 -9.90
CA ALA A 89 4.43 -5.93 -11.34
C ALA A 89 3.42 -4.93 -11.95
N ILE A 90 2.53 -4.35 -11.14
CA ILE A 90 1.50 -3.40 -11.56
C ILE A 90 1.88 -1.97 -11.17
N ILE A 91 2.35 -1.75 -9.96
CA ILE A 91 2.88 -0.44 -9.55
C ILE A 91 4.13 -0.10 -10.35
N THR A 92 4.31 1.19 -10.60
CA THR A 92 5.48 1.73 -11.31
C THR A 92 5.90 3.05 -10.65
N LEU A 93 7.19 3.34 -10.69
CA LEU A 93 7.81 4.58 -10.23
C LEU A 93 7.93 5.60 -11.37
N GLU A 94 7.57 5.23 -12.60
CA GLU A 94 7.64 6.08 -13.79
C GLU A 94 6.36 6.04 -14.64
N GLY A 95 6.22 7.04 -15.51
CA GLY A 95 5.09 7.16 -16.42
C GLY A 95 3.81 7.71 -15.79
N GLU A 96 2.70 7.65 -16.54
CA GLU A 96 1.40 8.22 -16.15
C GLU A 96 0.82 7.57 -14.88
N TYR A 97 1.06 6.27 -14.70
CA TYR A 97 0.58 5.51 -13.55
C TYR A 97 1.61 5.40 -12.41
N SER A 98 2.58 6.32 -12.39
CA SER A 98 3.56 6.38 -11.31
C SER A 98 2.88 6.55 -9.95
N ILE A 99 3.42 5.84 -8.95
CA ILE A 99 3.04 5.98 -7.55
C ILE A 99 3.80 7.12 -6.84
N ILE A 100 4.77 7.75 -7.50
CA ILE A 100 5.49 8.91 -6.93
C ILE A 100 4.51 10.08 -6.74
N GLY A 101 4.56 10.70 -5.57
CA GLY A 101 3.68 11.81 -5.20
C GLY A 101 2.31 11.36 -4.67
N ARG A 102 2.17 10.07 -4.33
CA ARG A 102 0.99 9.48 -3.70
C ARG A 102 1.29 9.06 -2.26
N THR A 103 0.25 8.74 -1.50
CA THR A 103 0.38 8.33 -0.10
C THR A 103 0.31 6.81 0.04
N VAL A 104 1.25 6.24 0.79
CA VAL A 104 1.20 4.85 1.26
C VAL A 104 0.45 4.82 2.60
N VAL A 105 -0.51 3.92 2.74
CA VAL A 105 -1.33 3.75 3.95
C VAL A 105 -1.27 2.31 4.43
N VAL A 106 -1.00 2.15 5.72
CA VAL A 106 -1.23 0.89 6.45
C VAL A 106 -2.51 1.07 7.28
N HIS A 107 -3.43 0.12 7.14
CA HIS A 107 -4.76 0.17 7.75
C HIS A 107 -4.79 -0.55 9.09
N GLU A 108 -5.77 -0.21 9.94
CA GLU A 108 -5.96 -0.87 11.24
C GLU A 108 -6.40 -2.33 11.10
N GLY A 109 -7.21 -2.64 10.09
CA GLY A 109 -7.79 -3.97 9.88
C GLY A 109 -7.20 -4.72 8.69
N ILE A 110 -7.58 -5.99 8.60
CA ILE A 110 -7.27 -6.87 7.48
C ILE A 110 -7.99 -6.41 6.21
N ASP A 111 -7.25 -6.39 5.10
CA ASP A 111 -7.81 -6.28 3.76
C ASP A 111 -8.43 -7.63 3.34
N ASP A 112 -9.70 -7.61 2.92
CA ASP A 112 -10.44 -8.79 2.46
C ASP A 112 -10.06 -9.24 1.03
N LEU A 113 -9.23 -8.47 0.32
CA LEU A 113 -8.73 -8.77 -1.01
C LEU A 113 -9.87 -8.86 -2.05
N GLY A 114 -10.94 -8.10 -1.88
CA GLY A 114 -12.12 -8.09 -2.73
C GLY A 114 -13.06 -9.29 -2.54
N LYS A 115 -13.01 -9.96 -1.38
CA LYS A 115 -13.74 -11.21 -1.11
C LYS A 115 -14.80 -11.09 0.00
N GLY A 116 -15.09 -9.87 0.44
CA GLY A 116 -16.11 -9.52 1.43
C GLY A 116 -17.54 -9.43 0.90
#